data_AF-A0AAE7DJH2-F1
#
_entry.id   AF-A0AAE7DJH2-F1
#
_cell.length_a   1.000
_cell.length_b   1.000
_cell.length_c   1.000
_cell.angle_alpha   90.00
_cell.angle_beta   90.00
_cell.angle_gamma   90.00
#
_symmetry.space_group_name_H-M   'P 1'
#
loop_
_entity.id
_entity.type
_entity.pdbx_description
1 polymer ?
#
loop_
_entity_poly.entity_id
_entity_poly.type
_entity_poly.pdbx_seq_one_letter_code
_entity_poly.pdbx_strand_id
1 'polypeptide(L)' 'MFWKVILLAMLTGLSGCAAVATRMDYNHRCPYLGVRFDWWLVGTSHGKLIPFLLLDAPFSLVVDTVFFPFEYQYTCNL' A
#
# COMPACT_ATOMS: atom_id res chain seq x y z
N MET A 1 17.01 -19.46 13.04
CA MET A 1 15.69 -18.80 13.15
C MET A 1 15.77 -17.28 13.01
N PHE A 2 16.67 -16.59 13.71
CA PHE A 2 16.81 -15.12 13.67
C PHE A 2 16.91 -14.50 12.27
N TRP A 3 17.71 -15.07 11.37
CA TRP A 3 17.88 -14.54 10.02
C TRP A 3 16.56 -14.42 9.23
N LYS A 4 15.65 -15.40 9.39
CA LYS A 4 14.35 -15.39 8.72
C LYS A 4 13.45 -14.27 9.23
N VAL A 5 13.52 -13.96 10.53
CA VAL A 5 12.76 -12.87 11.15
C VAL A 5 13.28 -11.51 10.69
N ILE A 6 14.61 -11.35 10.60
CA ILE A 6 15.25 -10.12 10.09
C ILE A 6 14.87 -9.88 8.62
N LEU A 7 14.90 -10.93 7.80
CA LEU A 7 14.47 -10.86 6.40
C LEU A 7 13.00 -10.47 6.27
N LEU A 8 12.14 -11.06 7.09
CA LEU A 8 10.72 -10.73 7.10
C LEU A 8 10.50 -9.26 7.49
N ALA A 9 11.17 -8.79 8.55
CA ALA A 9 11.09 -7.41 9.00
C ALA A 9 11.59 -6.40 7.94
N MET A 10 12.67 -6.74 7.22
CA MET A 10 13.15 -5.93 6.09
C MET A 10 12.12 -5.88 4.96
N LEU A 11 11.56 -7.04 4.57
CA LEU A 11 10.59 -7.11 3.48
C LEU A 11 9.31 -6.34 3.80
N THR A 12 8.80 -6.44 5.03
CA THR A 12 7.63 -5.67 5.48
C THR A 12 7.93 -4.18 5.64
N GLY A 13 9.14 -3.84 6.09
CA GLY A 13 9.58 -2.44 6.17
C GLY A 13 9.69 -1.79 4.79
N LEU A 14 10.22 -2.53 3.81
CA LEU A 14 10.30 -2.09 2.41
C LEU A 14 8.93 -1.90 1.77
N SER A 15 7.95 -2.76 2.07
CA SER A 15 6.59 -2.62 1.55
C SER A 15 5.89 -1.37 2.10
N GLY A 16 5.97 -1.13 3.42
CA GLY A 16 5.46 0.10 4.02
C GLY A 16 6.14 1.37 3.50
N CYS A 17 7.46 1.34 3.30
CA CYS A 17 8.18 2.46 2.67
C CYS A 17 7.72 2.70 1.23
N ALA A 18 7.45 1.65 0.46
CA ALA A 18 6.95 1.76 -0.90
C ALA A 18 5.55 2.40 -0.91
N ALA A 19 4.64 1.99 -0.02
CA ALA A 19 3.31 2.57 0.13
C ALA A 19 3.33 4.07 0.46
N VAL A 20 4.28 4.51 1.30
CA VAL A 20 4.49 5.93 1.59
C VAL A 20 5.11 6.67 0.40
N ALA A 21 6.09 6.06 -0.26
CA ALA A 21 6.77 6.67 -1.41
C ALA A 21 5.82 6.87 -2.60
N THR A 22 4.98 5.89 -2.91
CA THR A 22 3.95 6.00 -3.97
C THR A 22 2.91 7.07 -3.64
N ARG A 23 2.63 7.32 -2.36
CA ARG A 23 1.80 8.45 -1.94
C ARG A 23 2.46 9.80 -2.17
N MET A 24 3.77 9.88 -1.92
CA MET A 24 4.57 11.10 -2.11
C MET A 24 4.93 11.36 -3.59
N ASP A 25 4.60 10.45 -4.51
CA ASP A 25 4.81 10.66 -5.93
C ASP A 25 3.80 11.69 -6.47
N TYR A 26 4.17 12.97 -6.34
CA TYR A 26 3.40 14.14 -6.76
C TYR A 26 3.11 14.21 -8.27
N ASN A 27 3.73 13.37 -9.11
CA ASN A 27 3.43 13.34 -10.55
C ASN A 27 2.11 12.63 -10.86
N HIS A 28 1.60 11.81 -9.94
CA HIS A 28 0.30 11.19 -10.09
C HIS A 28 -0.78 12.10 -9.48
N ARG A 29 -1.82 12.42 -10.25
CA ARG A 29 -2.98 13.20 -9.78
C ARG A 29 -3.68 12.57 -8.58
N CYS A 30 -3.41 11.29 -8.33
CA CYS A 30 -4.04 10.51 -7.29
C CYS A 30 -3.00 9.96 -6.31
N PRO A 31 -3.03 10.39 -5.04
CA PRO A 31 -2.19 9.80 -4.00
C PRO A 31 -2.55 8.32 -3.85
N TYR A 32 -1.56 7.50 -3.47
CA TYR A 32 -1.76 6.08 -3.19
C TYR A 32 -2.87 5.87 -2.14
N LEU A 33 -3.95 5.22 -2.56
CA LEU A 33 -5.21 5.00 -1.80
C LEU A 33 -5.17 3.73 -0.94
N GLY A 34 -3.98 3.36 -0.43
CA GLY A 34 -3.79 2.25 0.49
C GLY A 34 -4.57 0.99 0.10
N VAL A 35 -5.49 0.57 0.97
CA VAL A 35 -6.21 -0.71 0.86
C VAL A 35 -7.10 -0.74 -0.38
N ARG A 36 -7.57 0.42 -0.85
CA ARG A 36 -8.40 0.52 -2.06
C ARG A 36 -7.59 0.20 -3.30
N PHE A 37 -6.35 0.66 -3.36
CA PHE A 37 -5.43 0.35 -4.46
C PHE A 37 -5.10 -1.13 -4.47
N ASP A 38 -4.87 -1.72 -3.30
CA ASP A 38 -4.62 -3.16 -3.19
C ASP A 38 -5.80 -3.98 -3.71
N TRP A 39 -7.03 -3.62 -3.33
CA TRP A 39 -8.23 -4.30 -3.82
C TRP A 39 -8.47 -4.12 -5.32
N TRP A 40 -8.15 -2.94 -5.85
CA TRP A 40 -8.13 -2.70 -7.30
C TRP A 40 -7.10 -3.60 -8.00
N LEU A 41 -5.90 -3.78 -7.42
CA LEU A 41 -4.90 -4.72 -7.94
C LEU A 41 -5.33 -6.18 -7.87
N VAL A 42 -6.10 -6.60 -6.86
CA VAL A 42 -6.72 -7.93 -6.83
C VAL A 42 -7.59 -8.12 -8.07
N GLY A 43 -8.42 -7.12 -8.39
CA GLY A 43 -9.31 -7.13 -9.56
C GLY A 43 -8.54 -7.22 -10.87
N THR A 44 -7.55 -6.35 -11.08
CA THR A 44 -6.77 -6.30 -12.34
C THR A 44 -5.84 -7.50 -12.52
N SER A 45 -5.34 -8.08 -11.41
CA SER A 45 -4.47 -9.26 -11.45
C SER A 45 -5.22 -10.59 -11.48
N HIS A 46 -6.57 -10.58 -11.50
CA HIS A 46 -7.41 -11.77 -11.35
C HIS A 46 -7.02 -12.62 -10.12
N GLY A 47 -6.71 -11.96 -9.01
CA GLY A 47 -6.36 -12.61 -7.74
C GLY A 47 -4.94 -13.16 -7.64
N LYS A 48 -4.10 -13.04 -8.67
CA LYS A 48 -2.71 -13.55 -8.64
C LYS A 48 -1.84 -12.87 -7.57
N LEU A 49 -2.15 -11.62 -7.23
CA LEU A 49 -1.36 -10.82 -6.29
C LEU A 49 -1.87 -10.87 -4.84
N ILE A 50 -2.97 -11.59 -4.56
CA ILE A 50 -3.56 -11.70 -3.21
C ILE A 50 -2.53 -11.96 -2.10
N PRO A 51 -1.60 -12.95 -2.21
CA PRO A 51 -0.68 -13.23 -1.10
C PRO A 51 0.29 -12.08 -0.79
N PHE A 52 0.68 -11.29 -1.79
CA PHE A 52 1.54 -10.11 -1.58
C PHE A 52 0.73 -8.95 -0.99
N LEU A 53 -0.47 -8.74 -1.51
CA LEU A 53 -1.38 -7.69 -1.02
C LEU A 53 -1.83 -7.95 0.42
N LEU A 54 -1.93 -9.22 0.84
CA LEU A 54 -2.24 -9.57 2.23
C LEU A 54 -1.11 -9.21 3.21
N LEU A 55 0.14 -9.23 2.73
CA LEU A 55 1.29 -8.78 3.50
C LEU A 55 1.36 -7.25 3.59
N ASP A 56 0.90 -6.57 2.54
CA ASP A 56 0.94 -5.10 2.45
C ASP A 56 -0.29 -4.43 3.07
N ALA A 57 -1.43 -5.12 3.11
CA ALA A 57 -2.70 -4.66 3.68
C ALA A 57 -2.59 -3.93 5.04
N PRO A 58 -1.83 -4.39 6.06
CA PRO A 58 -1.68 -3.63 7.30
C PRO A 58 -0.96 -2.29 7.11
N PHE A 59 0.01 -2.20 6.19
CA PHE A 59 0.70 -0.94 5.87
C PHE A 59 -0.20 -0.02 5.07
N SER A 60 -0.90 -0.56 4.08
CA SER A 60 -1.92 0.14 3.30
C SER A 60 -3.02 0.73 4.19
N LEU A 61 -3.44 0.00 5.23
CA LEU A 61 -4.40 0.48 6.22
C LEU A 61 -3.84 1.61 7.09
N VAL A 62 -2.56 1.53 7.47
CA VAL A 62 -1.90 2.65 8.18
C VAL A 62 -1.82 3.88 7.29
N VAL A 63 -1.49 3.72 6.00
CA VAL A 63 -1.48 4.83 5.05
C VAL A 63 -2.87 5.45 4.91
N ASP A 64 -3.90 4.63 4.71
CA ASP A 64 -5.28 5.12 4.64
C ASP A 64 -5.67 5.87 5.91
N THR A 65 -5.36 5.36 7.10
CA THR A 65 -5.77 5.99 8.37
C THR A 65 -4.99 7.26 8.70
N VAL A 66 -3.67 7.26 8.51
CA VAL A 66 -2.82 8.43 8.79
C VAL A 66 -3.13 9.56 7.81
N PHE A 67 -3.42 9.21 6.56
CA PHE A 67 -3.58 10.20 5.51
C PHE A 67 -5.02 10.45 5.06
N PHE A 68 -6.01 9.74 5.63
CA PHE A 68 -7.44 9.98 5.45
C PHE A 68 -7.84 11.48 5.47
N PRO A 69 -7.40 12.31 6.44
CA PRO A 69 -7.80 13.72 6.48
C PRO A 69 -7.25 14.55 5.30
N PHE A 70 -6.19 14.10 4.63
CA PHE A 70 -5.60 14.77 3.47
C PHE A 70 -6.17 14.27 2.14
N GLU A 71 -6.90 13.16 2.17
CA GLU A 71 -7.42 12.47 0.99
C GLU A 71 -8.66 13.15 0.39
N TYR A 72 -9.43 13.87 1.23
CA TYR A 72 -10.62 14.63 0.83
C TYR A 72 -10.36 15.71 -0.23
N GLN A 73 -9.11 16.14 -0.43
CA GLN A 73 -8.76 17.16 -1.42
C GLN A 73 -8.59 16.59 -2.85
N TYR A 74 -8.51 15.27 -3.00
CA TYR A 74 -8.26 14.62 -4.30
C TYR A 74 -9.43 13.69 -4.66
N THR A 75 -10.29 14.11 -5.59
CA THR A 75 -11.42 13.34 -6.14
C THR A 75 -10.91 12.24 -7.08
N CYS A 76 -10.21 11.26 -6.52
CA CYS A 76 -9.63 10.17 -7.26
C CYS A 76 -10.53 8.94 -7.24
N ASN A 77 -10.98 8.56 -8.43
CA ASN A 77 -11.66 7.29 -8.67
C ASN A 77 -10.65 6.32 -9.30
N LEU A 78 -10.50 5.15 -8.68
CA LEU A 78 -9.74 4.00 -9.20
C LEU A 78 -10.44 3.34 -10.39
#